data_AF-A0AAW7XX50-F1
#
_entry.id   AF-A0AAW7XX50-F1
#
_cell.length_a   1.000
_cell.length_b   1.000
_cell.length_c   1.000
_cell.angle_alpha   90.00
_cell.angle_beta   90.00
_cell.angle_gamma   90.00
#
_symmetry.space_group_name_H-M   'P 1'
#
loop_
_entity.id
_entity.type
_entity.pdbx_description
1 polymer ?
#
loop_
_entity_poly.entity_id
_entity_poly.type
_entity_poly.pdbx_seq_one_letter_code
_entity_poly.pdbx_strand_id
1 'polypeptide(L)'
;MTENILGINALTLEEMAGRLRSHPSIRSKLGIASATKALGLTALSDGRPGDDAAALPCDGGYDLLAGEGFIPAFIEDDPWFAGWCAVMVNLSDIAAMGGRSTAVIDQVWAPSAKAAAPLLQGLCDASAAYGVPLVGGHTNLSAQTLGLAASVFGKAQRLITSFDAAPGDLLIAAIDRRGNYRNFDNFCAALDAPGGRLRGDLMLLPALAEDALVLAGKDISQGGLIGTALMLAECSSVGIDINLSEINPPNGIEVERWLRSFPSFGFLLSVAPENAQAVCTRFATRGIDARAIGRITDGSAVTFRSGADSAVFWDHAQTPYLDLGANHA
;
A
#
# COMPACT_ATOMS: atom_id res chain seq x y z
N MET A 1 -36.68 37.64 3.89
CA MET A 1 -35.47 37.55 3.05
C MET A 1 -34.32 37.11 3.92
N THR A 2 -34.10 35.80 3.99
CA THR A 2 -32.83 35.16 4.28
C THR A 2 -32.95 33.81 3.60
N GLU A 3 -32.44 33.78 2.38
CA GLU A 3 -32.50 32.64 1.48
C GLU A 3 -31.70 31.47 2.05
N ASN A 4 -32.34 30.30 2.06
CA ASN A 4 -31.70 29.00 1.98
C ASN A 4 -30.73 29.00 0.80
N ILE A 5 -29.43 28.96 1.06
CA ILE A 5 -28.41 28.75 0.04
C ILE A 5 -27.52 27.60 0.49
N LEU A 6 -27.62 26.50 -0.26
CA LEU A 6 -26.74 25.33 -0.38
C LEU A 6 -26.85 24.25 0.71
N GLY A 7 -27.89 23.43 0.58
CA GLY A 7 -27.87 22.04 1.05
C GLY A 7 -26.93 21.20 0.19
N ILE A 8 -25.68 21.06 0.62
CA ILE A 8 -24.81 19.96 0.21
C ILE A 8 -25.21 18.78 1.09
N ASN A 9 -25.97 17.82 0.57
CA ASN A 9 -26.25 16.58 1.29
C ASN A 9 -24.91 15.90 1.59
N ALA A 10 -24.51 15.88 2.86
CA ALA A 10 -23.45 14.99 3.31
C ALA A 10 -23.85 13.56 2.91
N LEU A 11 -22.96 12.86 2.20
CA LEU A 11 -23.19 11.48 1.80
C LEU A 11 -23.46 10.63 3.04
N THR A 12 -24.50 9.81 2.98
CA THR A 12 -24.70 8.78 4.01
C THR A 12 -23.56 7.78 3.95
N LEU A 13 -23.29 7.08 5.06
CA LEU A 13 -22.25 6.04 5.10
C LEU A 13 -22.47 4.96 4.02
N GLU A 14 -23.73 4.59 3.78
CA GLU A 14 -24.08 3.57 2.78
C GLU A 14 -23.81 4.06 1.36
N GLU A 15 -24.14 5.32 1.04
CA GLU A 15 -23.83 5.88 -0.28
C GLU A 15 -22.31 5.97 -0.51
N MET A 16 -21.55 6.38 0.50
CA MET A 16 -20.08 6.41 0.43
C MET A 16 -19.50 5.00 0.25
N ALA A 17 -19.97 4.04 1.03
CA ALA A 17 -19.60 2.62 0.89
C ALA A 17 -19.90 2.10 -0.52
N GLY A 18 -21.09 2.38 -1.06
CA GLY A 18 -21.50 1.98 -2.40
C GLY A 18 -20.62 2.59 -3.52
N ARG A 19 -20.30 3.88 -3.42
CA ARG A 19 -19.41 4.56 -4.37
C ARG A 19 -18.00 3.99 -4.35
N LEU A 20 -17.43 3.80 -3.17
CA LEU A 20 -16.10 3.23 -3.02
C LEU A 20 -16.06 1.77 -3.49
N ARG A 21 -17.07 0.95 -3.14
CA ARG A 21 -17.17 -0.46 -3.58
C ARG A 21 -17.22 -0.60 -5.10
N SER A 22 -17.80 0.38 -5.79
CA SER A 22 -17.90 0.42 -7.25
C SER A 22 -16.73 1.15 -7.94
N HIS A 23 -15.82 1.77 -7.17
CA HIS A 23 -14.75 2.57 -7.75
C HIS A 23 -13.72 1.70 -8.51
N PRO A 24 -13.26 2.12 -9.71
CA PRO A 24 -12.34 1.32 -10.53
C PRO A 24 -11.04 0.93 -9.84
N SER A 25 -10.44 1.83 -9.05
CA SER A 25 -9.16 1.53 -8.35
C SER A 25 -9.30 0.37 -7.36
N ILE A 26 -10.45 0.25 -6.68
CA ILE A 26 -10.75 -0.85 -5.75
C ILE A 26 -11.09 -2.10 -6.56
N ARG A 27 -12.00 -2.00 -7.55
CA ARG A 27 -12.40 -3.15 -8.37
C ARG A 27 -11.23 -3.77 -9.16
N SER A 28 -10.20 -2.99 -9.50
CA SER A 28 -9.03 -3.47 -10.26
C SER A 28 -8.31 -4.65 -9.61
N LYS A 29 -8.30 -4.73 -8.26
CA LYS A 29 -7.62 -5.80 -7.52
C LYS A 29 -8.32 -7.16 -7.63
N LEU A 30 -9.60 -7.19 -8.03
CA LEU A 30 -10.30 -8.45 -8.36
C LEU A 30 -9.62 -9.23 -9.50
N GLY A 31 -8.81 -8.56 -10.32
CA GLY A 31 -8.00 -9.23 -11.34
C GLY A 31 -6.94 -10.18 -10.77
N ILE A 32 -6.49 -9.94 -9.52
CA ILE A 32 -5.49 -10.78 -8.84
C ILE A 32 -6.01 -12.20 -8.69
N ALA A 33 -7.26 -12.38 -8.24
CA ALA A 33 -7.92 -13.68 -8.08
C ALA A 33 -7.86 -14.54 -9.36
N SER A 34 -8.13 -13.93 -10.51
CA SER A 34 -8.09 -14.62 -11.81
C SER A 34 -6.67 -15.08 -12.15
N ALA A 35 -5.68 -14.21 -11.95
CA ALA A 35 -4.28 -14.50 -12.25
C ALA A 35 -3.71 -15.57 -11.31
N THR A 36 -3.96 -15.48 -10.01
CA THR A 36 -3.45 -16.43 -9.01
C THR A 36 -4.07 -17.81 -9.20
N LYS A 37 -5.37 -17.88 -9.48
CA LYS A 37 -6.04 -19.12 -9.86
C LYS A 37 -5.46 -19.75 -11.12
N ALA A 38 -5.21 -18.97 -12.17
CA ALA A 38 -4.61 -19.47 -13.41
C ALA A 38 -3.19 -20.04 -13.19
N LEU A 39 -2.47 -19.52 -12.20
CA LEU A 39 -1.13 -19.98 -11.81
C LEU A 39 -1.16 -21.11 -10.75
N GLY A 40 -2.33 -21.47 -10.21
CA GLY A 40 -2.45 -22.44 -9.12
C GLY A 40 -1.87 -21.95 -7.79
N LEU A 41 -1.83 -20.62 -7.58
CA LEU A 41 -1.32 -19.99 -6.37
C LEU A 41 -2.44 -19.83 -5.32
N THR A 42 -2.09 -20.11 -4.07
CA THR A 42 -2.96 -19.92 -2.90
C THR A 42 -2.18 -19.20 -1.79
N ALA A 43 -2.86 -18.81 -0.71
CA ALA A 43 -2.22 -18.28 0.50
C ALA A 43 -1.22 -19.26 1.17
N LEU A 44 -1.27 -20.55 0.81
CA LEU A 44 -0.37 -21.59 1.30
C LEU A 44 0.83 -21.85 0.36
N SER A 45 0.88 -21.23 -0.81
CA SER A 45 2.01 -21.34 -1.72
C SER A 45 3.27 -20.70 -1.13
N ASP A 46 4.44 -21.16 -1.57
CA ASP A 46 5.72 -20.54 -1.22
C ASP A 46 5.70 -19.04 -1.55
N GLY A 47 6.29 -18.24 -0.67
CA GLY A 47 6.24 -16.79 -0.76
C GLY A 47 4.93 -16.15 -0.30
N ARG A 48 3.94 -16.92 0.18
CA ARG A 48 2.69 -16.39 0.78
C ARG A 48 1.99 -15.32 -0.09
N PRO A 49 1.56 -15.65 -1.32
CA PRO A 49 0.77 -14.73 -2.14
C PRO A 49 -0.34 -14.07 -1.32
N GLY A 50 -0.38 -12.74 -1.29
CA GLY A 50 -1.23 -11.93 -0.42
C GLY A 50 -0.42 -10.92 0.43
N ASP A 51 0.78 -11.32 0.85
CA ASP A 51 1.81 -10.42 1.40
C ASP A 51 2.29 -9.42 0.34
N ASP A 52 2.88 -8.29 0.77
CA ASP A 52 3.42 -7.25 -0.12
C ASP A 52 4.70 -7.71 -0.83
N ALA A 53 5.46 -8.63 -0.22
CA ALA A 53 6.61 -9.28 -0.85
C ALA A 53 6.61 -10.78 -0.55
N ALA A 54 7.09 -11.56 -1.51
CA ALA A 54 7.30 -12.98 -1.30
C ALA A 54 8.37 -13.20 -0.23
N ALA A 55 7.98 -13.81 0.89
CA ALA A 55 8.89 -14.14 1.98
C ALA A 55 9.44 -15.57 1.82
N LEU A 56 10.73 -15.66 1.51
CA LEU A 56 11.46 -16.92 1.37
C LEU A 56 12.33 -17.15 2.62
N PRO A 57 12.02 -18.16 3.46
CA PRO A 57 12.83 -18.45 4.64
C PRO A 57 14.28 -18.74 4.28
N CYS A 58 15.22 -18.16 5.02
CA CYS A 58 16.65 -18.42 4.91
C CYS A 58 17.30 -18.45 6.31
N ASP A 59 18.57 -18.82 6.39
CA ASP A 59 19.28 -18.88 7.66
C ASP A 59 19.31 -17.49 8.34
N GLY A 60 18.62 -17.38 9.49
CA GLY A 60 18.57 -16.16 10.29
C GLY A 60 17.51 -15.13 9.88
N GLY A 61 16.59 -15.47 8.97
CA GLY A 61 15.49 -14.58 8.60
C GLY A 61 14.80 -14.96 7.29
N TYR A 62 14.56 -13.95 6.46
CA TYR A 62 13.85 -14.08 5.19
C TYR A 62 14.52 -13.27 4.10
N ASP A 63 14.61 -13.87 2.92
CA ASP A 63 14.81 -13.18 1.67
C ASP A 63 13.44 -12.71 1.16
N LEU A 64 13.34 -11.44 0.77
CA LEU A 64 12.11 -10.81 0.32
C LEU A 64 12.23 -10.43 -1.15
N LEU A 65 11.23 -10.80 -1.94
CA LEU A 65 11.12 -10.40 -3.35
C LEU A 65 9.77 -9.75 -3.62
N ALA A 66 9.79 -8.52 -4.13
CA ALA A 66 8.61 -7.83 -4.62
C ALA A 66 8.85 -7.36 -6.07
N GLY A 67 7.76 -7.10 -6.79
CA GLY A 67 7.82 -6.65 -8.17
C GLY A 67 6.51 -6.02 -8.63
N GLU A 68 6.62 -4.95 -9.39
CA GLU A 68 5.49 -4.20 -9.90
C GLU A 68 5.61 -3.92 -11.40
N GLY A 69 4.49 -4.09 -12.10
CA GLY A 69 4.27 -3.59 -13.45
C GLY A 69 3.49 -2.28 -13.42
N PHE A 70 3.87 -1.33 -14.26
CA PHE A 70 3.32 0.03 -14.23
C PHE A 70 2.20 0.22 -15.26
N ILE A 71 1.16 0.97 -14.88
CA ILE A 71 0.01 1.27 -15.75
C ILE A 71 0.51 2.11 -16.93
N PRO A 72 0.27 1.69 -18.20
CA PRO A 72 0.78 2.42 -19.37
C PRO A 72 0.38 3.89 -19.40
N ALA A 73 -0.87 4.21 -19.07
CA ALA A 73 -1.35 5.59 -19.02
C ALA A 73 -0.61 6.46 -17.98
N PHE A 74 -0.15 5.87 -16.87
CA PHE A 74 0.66 6.59 -15.88
C PHE A 74 2.09 6.83 -16.42
N ILE A 75 2.68 5.83 -17.06
CA ILE A 75 4.00 5.95 -17.69
C ILE A 75 3.99 7.04 -18.77
N GLU A 76 2.93 7.12 -19.58
CA GLU A 76 2.78 8.14 -20.63
C GLU A 76 2.56 9.55 -20.06
N ASP A 77 1.77 9.68 -18.99
CA ASP A 77 1.45 10.94 -18.33
C ASP A 77 2.69 11.60 -17.70
N ASP A 78 3.47 10.83 -16.95
CA ASP A 78 4.68 11.33 -16.27
C ASP A 78 5.78 10.25 -16.21
N PRO A 79 6.55 10.07 -17.29
CA PRO A 79 7.53 8.98 -17.37
C PRO A 79 8.61 9.06 -16.30
N TRP A 80 9.05 10.28 -15.95
CA TRP A 80 10.04 10.47 -14.88
C TRP A 80 9.48 10.06 -13.54
N PHE A 81 8.25 10.48 -13.20
CA PHE A 81 7.64 10.08 -11.93
C PHE A 81 7.28 8.59 -11.90
N ALA A 82 6.91 7.99 -13.03
CA ALA A 82 6.75 6.53 -13.12
C ALA A 82 8.07 5.80 -12.82
N GLY A 83 9.19 6.27 -13.37
CA GLY A 83 10.53 5.77 -13.02
C GLY A 83 10.88 5.95 -11.55
N TRP A 84 10.57 7.12 -10.96
CA TRP A 84 10.77 7.35 -9.52
C TRP A 84 9.94 6.37 -8.67
N CYS A 85 8.65 6.25 -9.01
CA CYS A 85 7.73 5.36 -8.31
C CYS A 85 8.16 3.90 -8.42
N ALA A 86 8.68 3.44 -9.56
CA ALA A 86 9.14 2.05 -9.70
C ALA A 86 10.17 1.61 -8.66
N VAL A 87 11.06 2.52 -8.22
CA VAL A 87 11.90 2.26 -7.07
C VAL A 87 11.08 2.38 -5.79
N MET A 88 10.47 3.53 -5.55
CA MET A 88 9.80 3.87 -4.29
C MET A 88 8.76 2.84 -3.82
N VAL A 89 7.87 2.37 -4.70
CA VAL A 89 6.77 1.45 -4.34
C VAL A 89 7.30 0.07 -3.99
N ASN A 90 8.23 -0.45 -4.78
CA ASN A 90 8.91 -1.71 -4.48
C ASN A 90 9.66 -1.63 -3.13
N LEU A 91 10.29 -0.50 -2.82
CA LEU A 91 10.92 -0.30 -1.51
C LEU A 91 9.88 -0.26 -0.36
N SER A 92 8.67 0.26 -0.62
CA SER A 92 7.55 0.26 0.31
C SER A 92 7.11 -1.18 0.63
N ASP A 93 6.97 -2.05 -0.38
CA ASP A 93 6.61 -3.46 -0.19
C ASP A 93 7.59 -4.20 0.73
N ILE A 94 8.88 -4.01 0.49
CA ILE A 94 9.92 -4.63 1.34
C ILE A 94 9.87 -4.08 2.76
N ALA A 95 9.66 -2.77 2.93
CA ALA A 95 9.54 -2.16 4.25
C ALA A 95 8.27 -2.64 4.97
N ALA A 96 7.13 -2.74 4.27
CA ALA A 96 5.86 -3.24 4.81
C ALA A 96 6.00 -4.64 5.39
N MET A 97 6.87 -5.47 4.82
CA MET A 97 7.22 -6.81 5.31
C MET A 97 8.23 -6.83 6.46
N GLY A 98 8.60 -5.68 7.03
CA GLY A 98 9.65 -5.57 8.05
C GLY A 98 11.07 -5.71 7.50
N GLY A 99 11.24 -5.49 6.19
CA GLY A 99 12.49 -5.71 5.47
C GLY A 99 13.34 -4.46 5.24
N ARG A 100 14.56 -4.72 4.78
CA ARG A 100 15.48 -3.71 4.25
C ARG A 100 15.85 -4.09 2.83
N SER A 101 15.58 -3.20 1.89
CA SER A 101 15.90 -3.40 0.48
C SER A 101 17.41 -3.31 0.23
N THR A 102 17.88 -4.09 -0.72
CA THR A 102 19.32 -4.23 -1.02
C THR A 102 19.65 -3.99 -2.48
N ALA A 103 18.73 -4.32 -3.39
CA ALA A 103 18.95 -4.21 -4.82
C ALA A 103 17.62 -4.08 -5.56
N VAL A 104 17.60 -3.27 -6.62
CA VAL A 104 16.47 -3.14 -7.55
C VAL A 104 16.95 -3.55 -8.94
N ILE A 105 16.09 -4.23 -9.69
CA ILE A 105 16.24 -4.45 -11.12
C ILE A 105 15.07 -3.81 -11.87
N ASP A 106 15.33 -3.28 -13.07
CA ASP A 106 14.30 -2.71 -13.93
C ASP A 106 14.06 -3.55 -15.20
N GLN A 107 12.87 -3.42 -15.78
CA GLN A 107 12.56 -3.91 -17.11
C GLN A 107 11.92 -2.77 -17.89
N VAL A 108 12.65 -2.23 -18.86
CA VAL A 108 12.25 -1.03 -19.61
C VAL A 108 12.14 -1.36 -21.08
N TRP A 109 10.95 -1.17 -21.64
CA TRP A 109 10.70 -1.31 -23.07
C TRP A 109 10.33 0.06 -23.60
N ALA A 110 10.98 0.52 -24.66
CA ALA A 110 10.78 1.87 -25.17
C ALA A 110 10.95 1.93 -26.69
N PRO A 111 10.33 2.90 -27.39
CA PRO A 111 10.54 3.11 -28.83
C PRO A 111 11.93 3.59 -29.22
N SER A 112 12.64 4.23 -28.29
CA SER A 112 14.01 4.71 -28.48
C SER A 112 14.64 5.07 -27.14
N ALA A 113 15.97 5.22 -27.13
CA ALA A 113 16.68 5.78 -25.98
C ALA A 113 16.13 7.14 -25.54
N LYS A 114 15.76 8.00 -26.50
CA LYS A 114 15.20 9.34 -26.22
C LYS A 114 13.86 9.25 -25.49
N ALA A 115 13.01 8.30 -25.86
CA ALA A 115 11.71 8.08 -25.20
C ALA A 115 11.89 7.51 -23.78
N ALA A 116 12.90 6.66 -23.57
CA ALA A 116 13.21 6.08 -22.26
C ALA A 116 13.87 7.08 -21.29
N ALA A 117 14.57 8.09 -21.80
CA ALA A 117 15.47 8.93 -21.01
C ALA A 117 14.83 9.56 -19.75
N PRO A 118 13.62 10.16 -19.78
CA PRO A 118 13.02 10.73 -18.57
C PRO A 118 12.71 9.67 -17.51
N LEU A 119 12.25 8.50 -17.94
CA LEU A 119 11.93 7.37 -17.06
C LEU A 119 13.19 6.79 -16.41
N LEU A 120 14.25 6.58 -17.19
CA LEU A 120 15.53 6.13 -16.67
C LEU A 120 16.13 7.14 -15.69
N GLN A 121 15.95 8.44 -15.94
CA GLN A 121 16.37 9.47 -15.00
C GLN A 121 15.59 9.38 -13.68
N GLY A 122 14.27 9.13 -13.71
CA GLY A 122 13.45 8.93 -12.52
C GLY A 122 13.91 7.74 -11.67
N LEU A 123 14.25 6.62 -12.32
CA LEU A 123 14.84 5.45 -11.66
C LEU A 123 16.16 5.81 -10.94
N CYS A 124 17.06 6.51 -11.63
CA CYS A 124 18.34 6.96 -11.07
C CYS A 124 18.15 7.90 -9.87
N ASP A 125 17.26 8.89 -10.00
CA ASP A 125 17.01 9.89 -8.96
C ASP A 125 16.43 9.24 -7.69
N ALA A 126 15.46 8.33 -7.85
CA ALA A 126 14.91 7.59 -6.72
C ALA A 126 15.93 6.63 -6.10
N SER A 127 16.70 5.90 -6.92
CA SER A 127 17.78 5.04 -6.42
C SER A 127 18.78 5.82 -5.57
N ALA A 128 19.19 7.01 -6.00
CA ALA A 128 20.08 7.89 -5.25
C ALA A 128 19.41 8.43 -3.97
N ALA A 129 18.14 8.82 -4.04
CA ALA A 129 17.39 9.36 -2.90
C ALA A 129 17.17 8.30 -1.80
N TYR A 130 16.82 7.07 -2.17
CA TYR A 130 16.60 5.97 -1.24
C TYR A 130 17.87 5.18 -0.91
N GLY A 131 18.97 5.39 -1.64
CA GLY A 131 20.24 4.72 -1.39
C GLY A 131 20.21 3.21 -1.65
N VAL A 132 19.32 2.74 -2.52
CA VAL A 132 19.22 1.34 -2.94
C VAL A 132 19.62 1.25 -4.40
N PRO A 133 20.68 0.49 -4.75
CA PRO A 133 21.23 0.49 -6.10
C PRO A 133 20.32 -0.22 -7.10
N LEU A 134 20.27 0.34 -8.31
CA LEU A 134 19.84 -0.39 -9.52
C LEU A 134 21.01 -1.29 -9.95
N VAL A 135 20.82 -2.61 -9.88
CA VAL A 135 21.91 -3.59 -10.07
C VAL A 135 21.86 -4.33 -11.41
N GLY A 136 20.85 -4.05 -12.23
CA GLY A 136 20.67 -4.68 -13.53
C GLY A 136 19.23 -4.62 -13.99
N GLY A 137 18.93 -5.33 -15.07
CA GLY A 137 17.60 -5.29 -15.66
C GLY A 137 17.54 -5.86 -17.06
N HIS A 138 16.42 -5.61 -17.73
CA HIS A 138 16.21 -5.97 -19.13
C HIS A 138 15.66 -4.78 -19.92
N THR A 139 16.44 -4.28 -20.88
CA THR A 139 16.07 -3.10 -21.67
C THR A 139 15.90 -3.42 -23.15
N ASN A 140 14.78 -2.97 -23.73
CA ASN A 140 14.54 -2.97 -25.18
C ASN A 140 14.21 -1.55 -25.65
N LEU A 141 15.00 -1.00 -26.57
CA LEU A 141 14.83 0.38 -27.09
C LEU A 141 14.26 0.42 -28.51
N SER A 142 13.52 -0.62 -28.91
CA SER A 142 12.84 -0.72 -30.20
C SER A 142 11.41 -1.28 -30.06
N ALA A 143 10.79 -1.09 -28.90
CA ALA A 143 9.39 -1.46 -28.64
C ALA A 143 8.41 -0.45 -29.26
N GLN A 144 7.12 -0.78 -29.34
CA GLN A 144 6.12 0.14 -29.88
C GLN A 144 5.74 1.27 -28.91
N THR A 145 5.73 0.97 -27.61
CA THR A 145 5.32 1.88 -26.54
C THR A 145 6.32 1.85 -25.38
N LEU A 146 6.21 2.83 -24.48
CA LEU A 146 6.99 2.87 -23.25
C LEU A 146 6.35 1.95 -22.20
N GLY A 147 7.11 1.03 -21.65
CA GLY A 147 6.71 0.06 -20.64
C GLY A 147 7.75 -0.04 -19.54
N LEU A 148 7.28 -0.30 -18.32
CA LEU A 148 8.08 -0.35 -17.11
C LEU A 148 7.56 -1.44 -16.18
N ALA A 149 8.48 -2.28 -15.73
CA ALA A 149 8.35 -3.05 -14.52
C ALA A 149 9.64 -2.91 -13.70
N ALA A 150 9.55 -3.10 -12.40
CA ALA A 150 10.71 -3.18 -11.52
C ALA A 150 10.50 -4.28 -10.50
N SER A 151 11.60 -4.81 -9.98
CA SER A 151 11.59 -5.78 -8.89
C SER A 151 12.69 -5.46 -7.91
N VAL A 152 12.46 -5.81 -6.66
CA VAL A 152 13.38 -5.52 -5.56
C VAL A 152 13.68 -6.78 -4.77
N PHE A 153 14.91 -6.86 -4.32
CA PHE A 153 15.38 -7.84 -3.36
C PHE A 153 15.67 -7.16 -2.03
N GLY A 154 15.17 -7.74 -0.94
CA GLY A 154 15.39 -7.28 0.43
C GLY A 154 15.60 -8.42 1.39
N LYS A 155 15.89 -8.06 2.65
CA LYS A 155 16.06 -9.03 3.74
C LYS A 155 15.31 -8.57 4.98
N ALA A 156 14.69 -9.50 5.70
CA ALA A 156 14.03 -9.27 6.97
C ALA A 156 14.49 -10.28 8.04
N GLN A 157 14.63 -9.83 9.29
CA GLN A 157 14.85 -10.73 10.44
C GLN A 157 13.51 -11.19 11.05
N ARG A 158 12.52 -10.31 11.02
CA ARG A 158 11.15 -10.53 11.49
C ARG A 158 10.20 -9.97 10.43
N LEU A 159 9.13 -10.69 10.15
CA LEU A 159 8.11 -10.25 9.20
C LEU A 159 7.05 -9.41 9.90
N ILE A 160 6.53 -8.46 9.14
CA ILE A 160 5.19 -7.92 9.34
C ILE A 160 4.36 -8.52 8.21
N THR A 161 3.46 -9.46 8.51
CA THR A 161 2.74 -10.21 7.49
C THR A 161 1.29 -9.75 7.36
N SER A 162 0.69 -9.91 6.18
CA SER A 162 -0.72 -9.65 5.91
C SER A 162 -1.65 -10.71 6.49
N PHE A 163 -1.12 -11.81 7.02
CA PHE A 163 -1.88 -12.99 7.45
C PHE A 163 -2.16 -13.07 8.96
N ASP A 164 -1.50 -12.24 9.78
CA ASP A 164 -1.52 -12.38 11.24
C ASP A 164 -2.23 -11.20 11.94
N ALA A 165 -3.08 -10.43 11.24
CA ALA A 165 -3.90 -9.42 11.91
C ALA A 165 -4.91 -10.13 12.83
N ALA A 166 -5.01 -9.69 14.08
CA ALA A 166 -5.73 -10.43 15.12
C ALA A 166 -6.93 -9.64 15.67
N PRO A 167 -8.11 -10.27 15.84
CA PRO A 167 -9.24 -9.62 16.52
C PRO A 167 -8.84 -9.06 17.90
N GLY A 168 -9.24 -7.82 18.16
CA GLY A 168 -8.85 -7.08 19.38
C GLY A 168 -7.72 -6.07 19.15
N ASP A 169 -6.92 -6.24 18.09
CA ASP A 169 -5.91 -5.26 17.69
C ASP A 169 -6.56 -3.95 17.23
N LEU A 170 -5.78 -2.87 17.34
CA LEU A 170 -6.10 -1.59 16.71
C LEU A 170 -5.61 -1.62 15.25
N LEU A 171 -6.44 -1.10 14.34
CA LEU A 171 -5.98 -0.75 13.00
C LEU A 171 -5.34 0.63 13.04
N ILE A 172 -4.03 0.70 12.87
CA ILE A 172 -3.28 1.95 12.79
C ILE A 172 -2.99 2.30 11.33
N ALA A 173 -3.32 3.53 10.93
CA ALA A 173 -2.84 4.09 9.67
C ALA A 173 -1.67 5.03 9.96
N ALA A 174 -0.53 4.76 9.33
CA ALA A 174 0.69 5.59 9.40
C ALA A 174 0.98 6.16 8.01
N ILE A 175 0.77 7.46 7.80
CA ILE A 175 0.83 8.11 6.47
C ILE A 175 1.64 9.40 6.55
N ASP A 176 2.56 9.61 5.60
CA ASP A 176 3.23 10.90 5.44
C ASP A 176 2.31 11.91 4.74
N ARG A 177 1.70 12.78 5.54
CA ARG A 177 0.73 13.79 5.09
C ARG A 177 1.35 15.11 4.63
N ARG A 178 2.68 15.20 4.53
CA ARG A 178 3.40 16.43 4.14
C ARG A 178 3.43 16.66 2.63
N GLY A 179 2.91 15.71 1.86
CA GLY A 179 2.89 15.72 0.41
C GLY A 179 1.73 16.50 -0.23
N ASN A 180 1.62 16.34 -1.54
CA ASN A 180 0.52 16.86 -2.35
C ASN A 180 0.14 15.83 -3.42
N TYR A 181 -1.06 15.95 -4.00
CA TYR A 181 -1.37 15.15 -5.19
C TYR A 181 -0.51 15.57 -6.37
N ARG A 182 0.09 14.59 -7.04
CA ARG A 182 0.85 14.82 -8.27
C ARG A 182 0.01 14.50 -9.50
N ASN A 183 -0.50 13.27 -9.58
CA ASN A 183 -1.39 12.83 -10.64
C ASN A 183 -2.36 11.76 -10.10
N PHE A 184 -3.52 11.63 -10.74
CA PHE A 184 -4.58 10.71 -10.30
C PHE A 184 -4.87 10.84 -8.78
N ASP A 185 -4.75 9.75 -8.04
CA ASP A 185 -4.84 9.72 -6.58
C ASP A 185 -3.48 9.49 -5.89
N ASN A 186 -2.38 9.73 -6.61
CA ASN A 186 -1.02 9.61 -6.06
C ASN A 186 -0.71 10.84 -5.20
N PHE A 187 -0.67 10.65 -3.89
CA PHE A 187 -0.32 11.67 -2.90
C PHE A 187 1.16 11.54 -2.55
N CYS A 188 1.99 12.44 -3.08
CA CYS A 188 3.44 12.32 -2.99
C CYS A 188 4.05 13.29 -1.98
N ALA A 189 4.67 12.74 -0.94
CA ALA A 189 5.48 13.45 0.06
C ALA A 189 7.00 13.21 -0.13
N ALA A 190 7.39 12.40 -1.11
CA ALA A 190 8.76 11.92 -1.26
C ALA A 190 9.70 12.87 -2.04
N LEU A 191 9.20 13.57 -3.05
CA LEU A 191 10.05 14.28 -4.03
C LEU A 191 10.88 15.41 -3.42
N ASP A 192 10.32 16.14 -2.46
CA ASP A 192 10.99 17.27 -1.81
C ASP A 192 11.71 16.86 -0.51
N ALA A 193 11.61 15.59 -0.11
CA ALA A 193 12.21 15.11 1.11
C ALA A 193 13.70 14.80 0.90
N PRO A 194 14.60 15.22 1.83
CA PRO A 194 15.99 14.81 1.76
C PRO A 194 16.12 13.28 1.82
N GLY A 195 17.02 12.68 1.02
CA GLY A 195 17.15 11.22 0.96
C GLY A 195 17.43 10.54 2.31
N GLY A 196 18.15 11.21 3.22
CA GLY A 196 18.35 10.72 4.59
C GLY A 196 17.06 10.58 5.39
N ARG A 197 16.07 11.44 5.12
CA ARG A 197 14.72 11.34 5.69
C ARG A 197 14.01 10.11 5.15
N LEU A 198 13.91 9.98 3.82
CA LEU A 198 13.24 8.87 3.15
C LEU A 198 13.75 7.50 3.66
N ARG A 199 15.07 7.35 3.72
CA ARG A 199 15.72 6.14 4.25
C ARG A 199 15.37 5.88 5.70
N GLY A 200 15.45 6.90 6.56
CA GLY A 200 15.12 6.74 7.97
C GLY A 200 13.63 6.51 8.25
N ASP A 201 12.75 7.02 7.38
CA ASP A 201 11.30 6.80 7.47
C ASP A 201 10.97 5.33 7.14
N LEU A 202 11.52 4.77 6.06
CA LEU A 202 11.36 3.33 5.73
C LEU A 202 11.93 2.42 6.81
N MET A 203 13.02 2.81 7.46
CA MET A 203 13.64 2.04 8.55
C MET A 203 12.77 1.88 9.80
N LEU A 204 11.65 2.61 9.91
CA LEU A 204 10.70 2.42 11.02
C LEU A 204 10.09 1.02 11.03
N LEU A 205 9.70 0.50 9.87
CA LEU A 205 8.99 -0.78 9.77
C LEU A 205 9.87 -1.98 10.17
N PRO A 206 11.10 -2.17 9.65
CA PRO A 206 11.97 -3.25 10.14
C PRO A 206 12.29 -3.12 11.63
N ALA A 207 12.46 -1.89 12.15
CA ALA A 207 12.70 -1.69 13.58
C ALA A 207 11.47 -2.05 14.43
N LEU A 208 10.26 -1.75 13.96
CA LEU A 208 9.00 -2.14 14.61
C LEU A 208 8.82 -3.67 14.63
N ALA A 209 9.17 -4.35 13.53
CA ALA A 209 9.13 -5.80 13.42
C ALA A 209 10.15 -6.47 14.36
N GLU A 210 11.38 -6.00 14.37
CA GLU A 210 12.49 -6.55 15.18
C GLU A 210 12.25 -6.39 16.68
N ASP A 211 11.60 -5.28 17.08
CA ASP A 211 11.18 -5.04 18.46
C ASP A 211 9.85 -5.73 18.84
N ALA A 212 9.28 -6.52 17.93
CA ALA A 212 8.02 -7.25 18.10
C ALA A 212 6.82 -6.35 18.50
N LEU A 213 6.82 -5.10 18.04
CA LEU A 213 5.73 -4.15 18.30
C LEU A 213 4.60 -4.25 17.27
N VAL A 214 4.93 -4.71 16.06
CA VAL A 214 3.99 -4.89 14.94
C VAL A 214 4.27 -6.26 14.34
N LEU A 215 3.22 -7.09 14.23
CA LEU A 215 3.31 -8.44 13.66
C LEU A 215 2.60 -8.55 12.31
N ALA A 216 1.61 -7.69 12.08
CA ALA A 216 0.83 -7.70 10.85
C ALA A 216 0.53 -6.32 10.30
N GLY A 217 0.45 -6.23 8.98
CA GLY A 217 0.23 -4.98 8.27
C GLY A 217 0.40 -5.10 6.77
N LYS A 218 0.14 -4.00 6.07
CA LYS A 218 0.31 -3.83 4.63
C LYS A 218 0.73 -2.42 4.25
N ASP A 219 1.47 -2.33 3.17
CA ASP A 219 1.61 -1.15 2.32
C ASP A 219 0.23 -0.65 1.82
N ILE A 220 0.02 0.67 1.79
CA ILE A 220 -1.17 1.26 1.16
C ILE A 220 -0.89 1.45 -0.34
N SER A 221 -1.37 0.53 -1.17
CA SER A 221 -1.20 0.56 -2.64
C SER A 221 -2.38 1.20 -3.39
N GLN A 222 -2.40 1.04 -4.73
CA GLN A 222 -3.55 1.35 -5.57
C GLN A 222 -4.83 0.69 -5.05
N GLY A 223 -5.93 1.44 -4.99
CA GLY A 223 -7.13 1.09 -4.20
C GLY A 223 -7.18 1.77 -2.84
N GLY A 224 -6.05 2.35 -2.43
CA GLY A 224 -5.89 3.22 -1.27
C GLY A 224 -6.12 2.53 0.06
N LEU A 225 -6.36 3.35 1.08
CA LEU A 225 -6.50 2.91 2.47
C LEU A 225 -7.54 1.80 2.61
N ILE A 226 -8.73 1.96 2.05
CA ILE A 226 -9.82 0.99 2.26
C ILE A 226 -9.67 -0.28 1.43
N GLY A 227 -9.12 -0.18 0.22
CA GLY A 227 -8.79 -1.36 -0.59
C GLY A 227 -7.70 -2.19 0.09
N THR A 228 -6.74 -1.52 0.72
CA THR A 228 -5.68 -2.16 1.52
C THR A 228 -6.23 -2.80 2.78
N ALA A 229 -7.12 -2.12 3.50
CA ALA A 229 -7.77 -2.70 4.67
C ALA A 229 -8.54 -3.99 4.30
N LEU A 230 -9.21 -4.01 3.15
CA LEU A 230 -9.89 -5.19 2.64
C LEU A 230 -8.92 -6.35 2.33
N MET A 231 -7.78 -6.07 1.70
CA MET A 231 -6.75 -7.10 1.47
C MET A 231 -6.22 -7.67 2.78
N LEU A 232 -5.89 -6.81 3.76
CA LEU A 232 -5.43 -7.24 5.08
C LEU A 232 -6.48 -8.09 5.79
N ALA A 233 -7.76 -7.67 5.75
CA ALA A 233 -8.88 -8.39 6.34
C ALA A 233 -9.05 -9.80 5.76
N GLU A 234 -9.00 -9.93 4.43
CA GLU A 234 -9.16 -11.22 3.75
C GLU A 234 -7.96 -12.14 3.99
N CYS A 235 -6.73 -11.64 3.86
CA CYS A 235 -5.52 -12.42 4.13
C CYS A 235 -5.50 -12.97 5.55
N SER A 236 -5.87 -12.16 6.54
CA SER A 236 -5.91 -12.59 7.95
C SER A 236 -7.21 -13.29 8.35
N SER A 237 -8.19 -13.40 7.46
CA SER A 237 -9.53 -13.97 7.75
C SER A 237 -10.25 -13.30 8.93
N VAL A 238 -10.23 -11.97 8.96
CA VAL A 238 -10.82 -11.12 10.02
C VAL A 238 -11.78 -10.07 9.46
N GLY A 239 -12.58 -9.46 10.34
CA GLY A 239 -13.32 -8.24 10.08
C GLY A 239 -12.52 -7.00 10.48
N ILE A 240 -12.91 -5.84 9.96
CA ILE A 240 -12.30 -4.56 10.31
C ILE A 240 -13.38 -3.48 10.45
N ASP A 241 -13.46 -2.86 11.62
CA ASP A 241 -14.24 -1.65 11.84
C ASP A 241 -13.37 -0.40 11.64
N ILE A 242 -13.71 0.45 10.66
CA ILE A 242 -12.99 1.70 10.36
C ILE A 242 -13.85 2.89 10.83
N ASN A 243 -13.34 3.67 11.77
CA ASN A 243 -13.98 4.88 12.29
C ASN A 243 -13.65 6.06 11.38
N LEU A 244 -14.61 6.51 10.57
CA LEU A 244 -14.38 7.61 9.62
C LEU A 244 -14.10 8.95 10.30
N SER A 245 -14.53 9.15 11.55
CA SER A 245 -14.19 10.35 12.34
C SER A 245 -12.70 10.44 12.70
N GLU A 246 -11.98 9.32 12.69
CA GLU A 246 -10.54 9.26 12.94
C GLU A 246 -9.71 9.45 11.67
N ILE A 247 -10.36 9.37 10.50
CA ILE A 247 -9.74 9.62 9.20
C ILE A 247 -9.65 11.12 8.99
N ASN A 248 -8.43 11.64 9.12
CA ASN A 248 -8.15 13.06 8.97
C ASN A 248 -7.35 13.29 7.68
N PRO A 249 -7.97 13.65 6.55
CA PRO A 249 -7.24 14.00 5.33
C PRO A 249 -6.49 15.34 5.47
N PRO A 250 -5.43 15.61 4.69
CA PRO A 250 -4.86 16.96 4.61
C PRO A 250 -5.91 18.02 4.21
N ASN A 251 -5.65 19.29 4.55
CA ASN A 251 -6.63 20.37 4.35
C ASN A 251 -7.08 20.47 2.89
N GLY A 252 -8.39 20.60 2.67
CA GLY A 252 -8.99 20.71 1.33
C GLY A 252 -9.10 19.39 0.56
N ILE A 253 -8.77 18.24 1.17
CA ILE A 253 -8.96 16.92 0.57
C ILE A 253 -10.21 16.27 1.17
N GLU A 254 -11.15 15.92 0.29
CA GLU A 254 -12.36 15.18 0.67
C GLU A 254 -12.02 13.78 1.21
N VAL A 255 -12.70 13.38 2.29
CA VAL A 255 -12.50 12.07 2.93
C VAL A 255 -12.67 10.91 1.95
N GLU A 256 -13.69 10.96 1.09
CA GLU A 256 -13.94 9.88 0.10
C GLU A 256 -12.75 9.70 -0.85
N ARG A 257 -12.10 10.79 -1.31
CA ARG A 257 -10.89 10.70 -2.14
C ARG A 257 -9.71 10.17 -1.34
N TRP A 258 -9.54 10.65 -0.10
CA TRP A 258 -8.45 10.22 0.77
C TRP A 258 -8.48 8.72 1.06
N LEU A 259 -9.67 8.14 1.27
CA LEU A 259 -9.86 6.71 1.50
C LEU A 259 -9.36 5.83 0.33
N ARG A 260 -9.32 6.36 -0.89
CA ARG A 260 -8.82 5.68 -2.10
C ARG A 260 -7.46 6.20 -2.58
N SER A 261 -6.79 7.06 -1.81
CA SER A 261 -5.52 7.67 -2.20
C SER A 261 -4.34 6.73 -2.02
N PHE A 262 -3.36 6.87 -2.91
CA PHE A 262 -2.10 6.16 -2.86
C PHE A 262 -0.99 7.09 -2.34
N PRO A 263 -0.63 7.02 -1.04
CA PRO A 263 0.43 7.84 -0.48
C PRO A 263 1.82 7.29 -0.83
N SER A 264 2.80 8.16 -1.10
CA SER A 264 4.20 7.74 -1.31
C SER A 264 4.87 7.12 -0.07
N PHE A 265 4.24 7.24 1.09
CA PHE A 265 4.57 6.56 2.33
C PHE A 265 3.27 6.37 3.12
N GLY A 266 2.77 5.15 3.19
CA GLY A 266 1.56 4.82 3.92
C GLY A 266 1.44 3.34 4.23
N PHE A 267 1.09 3.03 5.47
CA PHE A 267 0.95 1.65 5.95
C PHE A 267 -0.28 1.50 6.82
N LEU A 268 -0.93 0.35 6.73
CA LEU A 268 -1.93 -0.13 7.68
C LEU A 268 -1.33 -1.23 8.54
N LEU A 269 -1.38 -1.06 9.86
CA LEU A 269 -0.77 -1.97 10.82
C LEU A 269 -1.82 -2.51 11.79
N SER A 270 -1.81 -3.82 12.01
CA SER A 270 -2.54 -4.46 13.12
C SER A 270 -1.64 -4.45 14.35
N VAL A 271 -2.08 -3.76 15.40
CA VAL A 271 -1.25 -3.51 16.58
C VAL A 271 -2.02 -3.77 17.86
N ALA A 272 -1.47 -4.62 18.72
CA ALA A 272 -1.98 -4.86 20.05
C ALA A 272 -2.14 -3.54 20.83
N PRO A 273 -3.26 -3.31 21.55
CA PRO A 273 -3.53 -2.02 22.20
C PRO A 273 -2.41 -1.50 23.10
N GLU A 274 -1.70 -2.38 23.81
CA GLU A 274 -0.56 -2.06 24.67
C GLU A 274 0.66 -1.50 23.91
N ASN A 275 0.83 -1.86 22.63
CA ASN A 275 1.93 -1.42 21.78
C ASN A 275 1.60 -0.16 20.99
N ALA A 276 0.31 0.17 20.81
CA ALA A 276 -0.16 1.23 19.94
C ALA A 276 0.50 2.59 20.21
N GLN A 277 0.63 2.98 21.48
CA GLN A 277 1.27 4.25 21.84
C GLN A 277 2.75 4.28 21.43
N ALA A 278 3.47 3.17 21.63
CA ALA A 278 4.88 3.06 21.27
C ALA A 278 5.05 3.16 19.75
N VAL A 279 4.21 2.44 18.98
CA VAL A 279 4.21 2.48 17.51
C VAL A 279 3.94 3.89 16.99
N CYS A 280 2.83 4.51 17.42
CA CYS A 280 2.48 5.87 16.99
C CYS A 280 3.57 6.90 17.33
N THR A 281 4.22 6.76 18.50
CA THR A 281 5.29 7.67 18.92
C THR A 281 6.52 7.60 17.99
N ARG A 282 6.87 6.41 17.49
CA ARG A 282 8.00 6.25 16.55
C ARG A 282 7.76 6.98 15.22
N PHE A 283 6.56 6.87 14.66
CA PHE A 283 6.18 7.62 13.45
C PHE A 283 6.11 9.13 13.74
N ALA A 284 5.49 9.53 14.85
CA ALA A 284 5.35 10.93 15.23
C ALA A 284 6.71 11.63 15.44
N THR A 285 7.72 10.92 15.97
CA THR A 285 9.09 11.43 16.13
C THR A 285 9.76 11.79 14.80
N ARG A 286 9.29 11.19 13.70
CA ARG A 286 9.74 11.49 12.32
C ARG A 286 8.80 12.45 11.58
N GLY A 287 7.76 12.95 12.24
CA GLY A 287 6.76 13.83 11.66
C GLY A 287 5.84 13.11 10.67
N ILE A 288 5.56 11.83 10.90
CA ILE A 288 4.59 11.01 10.15
C ILE A 288 3.33 10.88 11.01
N ASP A 289 2.16 11.08 10.40
CA ASP A 289 0.88 10.94 11.11
C ASP A 289 0.56 9.45 11.27
N ALA A 290 0.54 8.97 12.51
CA ALA A 290 0.16 7.60 12.83
C ALA A 290 -0.89 7.60 13.94
N ARG A 291 -2.03 6.95 13.67
CA ARG A 291 -3.16 6.92 14.59
C ARG A 291 -3.98 5.64 14.42
N ALA A 292 -4.62 5.22 15.50
CA ALA A 292 -5.65 4.19 15.44
C ALA A 292 -6.88 4.76 14.71
N ILE A 293 -7.23 4.16 13.58
CA ILE A 293 -8.39 4.55 12.76
C ILE A 293 -9.54 3.55 12.88
N GLY A 294 -9.35 2.49 13.64
CA GLY A 294 -10.27 1.37 13.67
C GLY A 294 -9.80 0.23 14.55
N ARG A 295 -10.46 -0.92 14.43
CA ARG A 295 -10.14 -2.15 15.16
C ARG A 295 -10.28 -3.36 14.26
N ILE A 296 -9.46 -4.35 14.50
CA ILE A 296 -9.63 -5.68 13.93
C ILE A 296 -10.67 -6.42 14.77
N THR A 297 -11.63 -7.07 14.11
CA THR A 297 -12.76 -7.76 14.74
C THR A 297 -12.86 -9.19 14.24
N ASP A 298 -13.62 -10.02 14.96
CA ASP A 298 -14.09 -11.28 14.41
C ASP A 298 -14.99 -11.05 13.18
N GLY A 299 -15.06 -12.04 12.28
CA GLY A 299 -15.90 -12.02 11.09
C GLY A 299 -15.11 -11.75 9.80
N SER A 300 -15.78 -11.22 8.78
CA SER A 300 -15.21 -11.02 7.43
C SER A 300 -15.56 -9.65 6.81
N ALA A 301 -16.31 -8.83 7.53
CA ALA A 301 -16.78 -7.54 7.04
C ALA A 301 -15.78 -6.42 7.35
N VAL A 302 -15.43 -5.65 6.33
CA VAL A 302 -14.88 -4.30 6.49
C VAL A 302 -16.06 -3.33 6.57
N THR A 303 -16.18 -2.64 7.70
CA THR A 303 -17.35 -1.82 8.05
C THR A 303 -16.91 -0.39 8.34
N PHE A 304 -17.60 0.59 7.75
CA PHE A 304 -17.45 1.99 8.13
C PHE A 304 -18.30 2.30 9.34
N ARG A 305 -17.73 3.04 10.29
CA ARG A 305 -18.34 3.48 11.54
C ARG A 305 -18.29 5.01 11.63
N SER A 306 -19.38 5.64 12.05
CA SER A 306 -19.41 7.06 12.41
C SER A 306 -20.40 7.25 13.57
N GLY A 307 -19.88 7.38 14.79
CA GLY A 307 -20.72 7.41 15.99
C GLY A 307 -21.50 6.09 16.15
N ALA A 308 -22.83 6.17 16.17
CA ALA A 308 -23.70 5.00 16.26
C ALA A 308 -24.03 4.38 14.90
N ASP A 309 -23.75 5.08 13.80
CA ASP A 309 -24.06 4.62 12.45
C ASP A 309 -22.97 3.71 11.90
N SER A 310 -23.37 2.73 11.09
CA SER A 310 -22.45 1.82 10.40
C SER A 310 -22.95 1.44 9.02
N ALA A 311 -22.02 1.22 8.09
CA ALA A 311 -22.30 0.66 6.76
C ALA A 311 -21.23 -0.37 6.38
N VAL A 312 -21.64 -1.52 5.86
CA VAL A 312 -20.69 -2.54 5.39
C VAL A 312 -20.06 -2.03 4.09
N PHE A 313 -18.75 -1.82 4.08
CA PHE A 313 -18.03 -1.50 2.84
C PHE A 313 -17.90 -2.74 1.97
N TRP A 314 -17.44 -3.85 2.54
CA TRP A 314 -17.22 -5.10 1.82
C TRP A 314 -17.21 -6.28 2.80
N ASP A 315 -17.73 -7.44 2.39
CA ASP A 315 -17.64 -8.70 3.14
C ASP A 315 -16.91 -9.73 2.28
N HIS A 316 -15.68 -10.08 2.66
CA HIS A 316 -14.83 -10.95 1.84
C HIS A 316 -15.28 -12.42 1.86
N ALA A 317 -16.07 -12.85 2.83
CA ALA A 317 -16.66 -14.19 2.83
C ALA A 317 -17.82 -14.29 1.81
N GLN A 318 -18.56 -13.20 1.60
CA GLN A 318 -19.64 -13.15 0.61
C GLN A 318 -19.13 -12.84 -0.80
N THR A 319 -18.09 -12.01 -0.89
CA THR A 319 -17.48 -11.60 -2.15
C THR A 319 -15.96 -11.60 -1.98
N PRO A 320 -15.26 -12.71 -2.24
CA PRO A 320 -13.81 -12.76 -2.18
C PRO A 320 -13.17 -11.66 -3.03
N TYR A 321 -12.05 -11.10 -2.58
CA TYR A 321 -11.41 -9.96 -3.23
C TYR A 321 -10.10 -10.35 -3.91
N LEU A 322 -9.14 -10.90 -3.17
CA LEU A 322 -7.95 -11.56 -3.67
C LEU A 322 -8.21 -13.03 -4.01
N ASP A 323 -9.17 -13.67 -3.33
CA ASP A 323 -9.58 -15.07 -3.52
C ASP A 323 -8.41 -16.06 -3.44
N LEU A 324 -7.59 -15.94 -2.40
CA LEU A 324 -6.39 -16.76 -2.19
C LEU A 324 -6.64 -18.01 -1.34
N GLY A 325 -7.91 -18.43 -1.23
CA GLY A 325 -8.31 -19.59 -0.43
C GLY A 325 -7.56 -20.88 -0.79
N ALA A 326 -7.42 -21.78 0.18
CA ALA A 326 -6.63 -23.00 0.06
C ALA A 326 -7.15 -24.04 -0.96
N ASN A 327 -8.34 -23.84 -1.53
CA ASN A 327 -9.03 -24.82 -2.38
C ASN A 327 -9.22 -24.32 -3.82
N HIS A 328 -8.11 -24.14 -4.54
CA HIS A 328 -8.14 -24.07 -6.01
C HIS A 328 -7.63 -25.40 -6.57
N ALA A 329 -8.42 -26.47 -6.36
CA ALA A 329 -8.19 -27.79 -6.97
C ALA A 329 -9.03 -27.96 -8.23
#